data_AF-L0A7D2-F1
#
_entry.id   AF-L0A7D2-F1
#
_cell.length_a   1.000
_cell.length_b   1.000
_cell.length_c   1.000
_cell.angle_alpha   90.00
_cell.angle_beta   90.00
_cell.angle_gamma   90.00
#
_symmetry.space_group_name_H-M   'P 1'
#
loop_
_entity.id
_entity.type
_entity.pdbx_description
1 polymer ?
#
loop_
_entity_poly.entity_id
_entity_poly.type
_entity_poly.pdbx_seq_one_letter_code
_entity_poly.pdbx_strand_id
1 'polypeptide(L)'
;MTQLRRQPKPGLIYQHGEGEGFTRLTLNANLTITIEQGSTTRTLEVASLKDILPTWAQRCYQATRGELTGLKLGEVGKRMARKYAEKTGALGAPRAAKMHHQLQKLGIPARAHYELCSQVLGRPVLSLATLTEDEARRAWYYARHEYTSRNRA
;
A
#
# COMPACT_ATOMS: atom_id res chain seq x y z
N MET A 1 25.93 0.70 25.80
CA MET A 1 25.33 1.80 25.00
C MET A 1 23.90 1.43 24.67
N THR A 2 22.93 1.98 25.40
CA THR A 2 21.51 1.72 25.20
C THR A 2 21.08 2.38 23.89
N GLN A 3 20.75 1.59 22.87
CA GLN A 3 20.19 2.09 21.62
C GLN A 3 18.92 2.89 21.96
N LEU A 4 19.00 4.21 21.92
CA LEU A 4 17.84 5.10 21.99
C LEU A 4 16.91 4.70 20.84
N ARG A 5 15.89 3.91 21.15
CA ARG A 5 14.85 3.55 20.19
C ARG A 5 14.22 4.85 19.72
N ARG A 6 14.56 5.28 18.50
CA ARG A 6 13.96 6.46 17.89
C ARG A 6 12.45 6.32 17.95
N GLN A 7 11.81 7.22 18.70
CA GLN A 7 10.36 7.25 18.77
C GLN A 7 9.80 7.48 17.35
N PRO A 8 8.73 6.76 16.96
CA PRO A 8 8.10 6.96 15.67
C PRO A 8 7.51 8.37 15.59
N LYS A 9 7.71 9.04 14.45
CA LYS A 9 7.12 10.36 14.21
C LYS A 9 5.59 10.27 14.28
N PRO A 10 4.91 11.12 15.07
CA PRO A 10 3.45 11.14 15.16
C PRO A 10 2.81 11.58 13.83
N GLY A 11 1.50 11.40 13.72
CA GLY A 11 0.71 11.88 12.59
C GLY A 11 -0.47 10.99 12.22
N LEU A 12 -1.16 11.37 11.15
CA LEU A 12 -2.30 10.64 10.63
C LEU A 12 -1.90 9.23 10.14
N ILE A 13 -2.64 8.22 10.58
CA ILE A 13 -2.57 6.85 10.06
C ILE A 13 -3.47 6.77 8.84
N TYR A 14 -4.79 6.84 9.03
CA TYR A 14 -5.75 6.93 7.95
C TYR A 14 -7.03 7.64 8.36
N GLN A 15 -7.77 8.09 7.36
CA GLN A 15 -9.12 8.63 7.48
C GLN A 15 -10.04 7.96 6.46
N HIS A 16 -11.28 7.67 6.83
CA HIS A 16 -12.30 7.09 5.97
C HIS A 16 -13.64 7.77 6.23
N GLY A 17 -14.42 8.00 5.18
CA GLY A 17 -15.80 8.52 5.29
C GLY A 17 -15.90 10.00 5.64
N GLU A 18 -17.16 10.45 5.72
CA GLU A 18 -17.60 11.79 6.11
C GLU A 18 -18.87 11.67 6.99
N GLY A 19 -19.19 12.69 7.78
CA GLY A 19 -20.38 12.70 8.64
C GLY A 19 -20.37 11.58 9.70
N GLU A 20 -21.50 10.88 9.85
CA GLU A 20 -21.66 9.79 10.84
C GLU A 20 -20.81 8.55 10.55
N GLY A 21 -20.37 8.37 9.29
CA GLY A 21 -19.46 7.29 8.87
C GLY A 21 -17.97 7.65 8.97
N PHE A 22 -17.64 8.83 9.51
CA PHE A 22 -16.27 9.30 9.63
C PHE A 22 -15.47 8.44 10.60
N THR A 23 -14.28 8.00 10.18
CA THR A 23 -13.28 7.37 11.05
C THR A 23 -11.91 7.97 10.77
N ARG A 24 -11.22 8.47 11.80
CA ARG A 24 -9.85 8.98 11.72
C ARG A 24 -8.98 8.38 12.82
N LEU A 25 -7.81 7.87 12.41
CA LEU A 25 -6.81 7.30 13.31
C LEU A 25 -5.53 8.13 13.27
N THR A 26 -5.08 8.60 14.43
CA THR A 26 -3.89 9.44 14.58
C THR A 26 -2.93 8.82 15.60
N LEU A 27 -1.66 8.68 15.24
CA LEU A 27 -0.59 8.31 16.17
C LEU A 27 -0.08 9.57 16.88
N ASN A 28 -0.17 9.59 18.20
CA ASN A 28 0.30 10.68 19.03
C ASN A 28 1.78 10.56 19.38
N ALA A 29 2.40 11.64 19.84
CA ALA A 29 3.82 11.68 20.20
C ALA A 29 4.16 10.75 21.38
N ASN A 30 3.21 10.55 22.29
CA ASN A 30 3.32 9.67 23.46
C ASN A 30 3.00 8.19 23.14
N LEU A 31 3.04 7.77 21.87
CA LEU A 31 2.73 6.41 21.41
C LEU A 31 1.28 5.94 21.63
N THR A 32 0.38 6.82 22.04
CA THR A 32 -1.05 6.52 22.05
C THR A 32 -1.65 6.73 20.66
N ILE A 33 -2.81 6.12 20.42
CA ILE A 33 -3.53 6.27 19.16
C ILE A 33 -4.92 6.82 19.45
N THR A 34 -5.21 7.99 18.87
CA THR A 34 -6.54 8.60 18.91
C THR A 34 -7.36 8.03 17.77
N ILE A 35 -8.56 7.57 18.10
CA ILE A 35 -9.57 7.08 17.16
C ILE A 35 -10.78 8.00 17.30
N GLU A 36 -11.08 8.75 16.25
CA GLU A 36 -12.28 9.56 16.10
C GLU A 36 -13.25 8.79 15.21
N GLN A 37 -14.48 8.53 15.67
CA GLN A 37 -15.54 7.84 14.94
C GLN A 37 -16.87 8.59 15.11
N GLY A 38 -17.31 9.31 14.09
CA GLY A 38 -18.47 10.22 14.19
C GLY A 38 -18.29 11.24 15.32
N SER A 39 -19.17 11.20 16.33
CA SER A 39 -19.11 12.04 17.53
C SER A 39 -18.27 11.45 18.68
N THR A 40 -17.73 10.24 18.51
CA THR A 40 -16.97 9.55 19.56
C THR A 40 -15.47 9.69 19.34
N THR A 41 -14.74 9.97 20.42
CA THR A 41 -13.29 10.02 20.40
C THR A 41 -12.75 9.16 21.54
N ARG A 42 -11.83 8.26 21.22
CA ARG A 42 -11.14 7.43 22.23
C ARG A 42 -9.65 7.40 21.97
N THR A 43 -8.89 7.29 23.04
CA THR A 43 -7.43 7.14 22.98
C THR A 43 -7.08 5.76 23.48
N LEU A 44 -6.34 5.00 22.67
CA LEU A 44 -5.81 3.71 23.06
C LEU A 44 -4.35 3.87 23.44
N GLU A 45 -3.99 3.41 24.63
CA GLU A 45 -2.60 3.15 24.96
C GLU A 45 -2.13 1.92 24.21
N VAL A 46 -1.03 2.08 23.49
CA VAL A 46 -0.45 0.99 22.70
C VAL A 46 0.73 0.47 23.49
N ALA A 47 0.48 -0.51 24.37
CA ALA A 47 1.52 -1.15 25.20
C ALA A 47 2.71 -1.62 24.34
N SER A 48 2.40 -2.07 23.12
CA SER A 48 3.37 -2.35 22.09
C SER A 48 2.76 -2.10 20.72
N LEU A 49 3.43 -1.29 19.91
CA LEU A 49 3.07 -1.07 18.50
C LEU A 49 3.05 -2.39 17.69
N LYS A 50 3.53 -3.51 18.22
CA LYS A 50 3.56 -4.77 17.46
C LYS A 50 2.21 -5.47 17.38
N ASP A 51 1.29 -5.22 18.31
CA ASP A 51 0.10 -6.08 18.49
C ASP A 51 -1.17 -5.50 17.86
N ILE A 52 -1.32 -4.17 17.87
CA ILE A 52 -2.47 -3.48 17.27
C ILE A 52 -2.20 -3.07 15.81
N LEU A 53 -0.94 -2.84 15.45
CA LEU A 53 -0.57 -2.40 14.10
C LEU A 53 -0.79 -3.44 12.99
N PRO A 54 -0.80 -4.77 13.16
CA PRO A 54 -0.93 -5.69 12.03
C PRO A 54 -2.20 -5.47 11.20
N THR A 55 -3.36 -5.34 11.85
CA THR A 55 -4.64 -5.16 11.16
C THR A 55 -4.72 -3.79 10.47
N TRP A 56 -4.22 -2.74 11.13
CA TRP A 56 -4.18 -1.41 10.53
C TRP A 56 -3.12 -1.28 9.44
N ALA A 57 -1.98 -1.95 9.58
CA ALA A 57 -0.93 -1.96 8.57
C ALA A 57 -1.39 -2.74 7.33
N GLN A 58 -2.12 -3.83 7.52
CA GLN A 58 -2.80 -4.54 6.44
C GLN A 58 -3.82 -3.63 5.75
N ARG A 59 -4.72 -2.95 6.48
CA ARG A 59 -5.66 -2.01 5.87
C ARG A 59 -4.96 -0.88 5.11
N CYS A 60 -3.91 -0.31 5.69
CA CYS A 60 -3.12 0.70 5.00
C CYS A 60 -2.50 0.13 3.71
N TYR A 61 -1.99 -1.11 3.75
CA TYR A 61 -1.45 -1.78 2.57
C TYR A 61 -2.52 -2.05 1.52
N GLN A 62 -3.68 -2.58 1.90
CA GLN A 62 -4.84 -2.77 1.01
C GLN A 62 -5.28 -1.46 0.35
N ALA A 63 -5.31 -0.35 1.10
CA ALA A 63 -5.57 0.96 0.55
C ALA A 63 -4.51 1.40 -0.48
N THR A 64 -3.22 1.12 -0.24
CA THR A 64 -2.18 1.37 -1.26
C THR A 64 -2.33 0.51 -2.53
N ARG A 65 -3.01 -0.64 -2.42
CA ARG A 65 -3.35 -1.51 -3.55
C ARG A 65 -4.68 -1.13 -4.21
N GLY A 66 -5.37 -0.10 -3.72
CA GLY A 66 -6.68 0.32 -4.23
C GLY A 66 -7.85 -0.60 -3.84
N GLU A 67 -7.63 -1.52 -2.89
CA GLU A 67 -8.67 -2.46 -2.43
C GLU A 67 -9.67 -1.81 -1.45
N LEU A 68 -9.27 -0.71 -0.80
CA LEU A 68 -10.11 0.05 0.12
C LEU A 68 -10.32 1.47 -0.41
N THR A 69 -11.39 1.66 -1.19
CA THR A 69 -11.79 2.96 -1.72
C THR A 69 -12.22 3.91 -0.61
N GLY A 70 -11.94 5.21 -0.77
CA GLY A 70 -12.31 6.25 0.20
C GLY A 70 -11.42 6.36 1.44
N LEU A 71 -10.40 5.49 1.57
CA LEU A 71 -9.45 5.55 2.67
C LEU A 71 -8.26 6.47 2.32
N LYS A 72 -8.18 7.62 2.98
CA LYS A 72 -7.08 8.59 2.86
C LYS A 72 -5.95 8.24 3.83
N LEU A 73 -4.77 7.89 3.31
CA LEU A 73 -3.60 7.55 4.12
C LEU A 73 -2.80 8.79 4.51
N GLY A 74 -2.52 8.93 5.80
CA GLY A 74 -1.52 9.87 6.30
C GLY A 74 -0.10 9.30 6.24
N GLU A 75 0.88 10.10 6.62
CA GLU A 75 2.30 9.70 6.58
C GLU A 75 2.63 8.50 7.47
N VAL A 76 1.93 8.33 8.60
CA VAL A 76 2.09 7.14 9.45
C VAL A 76 1.54 5.91 8.73
N GLY A 77 0.35 6.03 8.13
CA GLY A 77 -0.30 4.94 7.40
C GLY A 77 0.54 4.47 6.20
N LYS A 78 1.10 5.40 5.43
CA LYS A 78 2.02 5.08 4.32
C LYS A 78 3.25 4.31 4.80
N ARG A 79 3.86 4.71 5.93
CA ARG A 79 5.00 3.98 6.50
C ARG A 79 4.61 2.59 7.00
N MET A 80 3.43 2.45 7.60
CA MET A 80 2.89 1.17 8.03
C MET A 80 2.65 0.24 6.84
N ALA A 81 1.98 0.75 5.79
CA ALA A 81 1.76 0.02 4.54
C ALA A 81 3.08 -0.48 3.94
N ARG A 82 4.10 0.39 3.87
CA ARG A 82 5.42 0.01 3.35
C ARG A 82 6.07 -1.11 4.16
N LYS A 83 6.11 -0.99 5.49
CA LYS A 83 6.66 -2.04 6.37
C LYS A 83 5.88 -3.36 6.25
N TYR A 84 4.57 -3.28 6.10
CA TYR A 84 3.74 -4.45 5.90
C TYR A 84 4.03 -5.10 4.54
N ALA A 85 4.12 -4.31 3.48
CA ALA A 85 4.49 -4.75 2.14
C ALA A 85 5.83 -5.49 2.11
N GLU A 86 6.85 -4.93 2.78
CA GLU A 86 8.16 -5.57 2.97
C GLU A 86 8.03 -6.93 3.67
N LYS A 87 7.22 -6.99 4.74
CA LYS A 87 6.95 -8.25 5.47
C LYS A 87 6.21 -9.28 4.62
N THR A 88 5.30 -8.85 3.74
CA THR A 88 4.49 -9.74 2.90
C THR A 88 5.13 -10.09 1.55
N GLY A 89 6.37 -9.64 1.29
CA GLY A 89 7.07 -9.96 0.04
C GLY A 89 6.60 -9.18 -1.18
N ALA A 90 6.11 -7.96 -1.00
CA ALA A 90 5.89 -7.05 -2.12
C ALA A 90 7.22 -6.69 -2.80
N LEU A 91 7.17 -6.39 -4.10
CA LEU A 91 8.35 -6.03 -4.90
C LEU A 91 9.13 -4.85 -4.31
N GLY A 92 8.41 -3.82 -3.83
CA GLY A 92 9.00 -2.55 -3.45
C GLY A 92 9.52 -1.75 -4.65
N ALA A 93 9.99 -0.53 -4.36
CA ALA A 93 10.38 0.44 -5.41
C ALA A 93 11.52 -0.05 -6.33
N PRO A 94 12.61 -0.66 -5.83
CA PRO A 94 13.73 -1.05 -6.71
C PRO A 94 13.34 -2.10 -7.75
N ARG A 95 12.53 -3.10 -7.35
CA ARG A 95 12.12 -4.17 -8.24
C ARG A 95 10.99 -3.74 -9.17
N ALA A 96 10.11 -2.87 -8.69
CA ALA A 96 9.11 -2.21 -9.53
C ALA A 96 9.75 -1.39 -10.67
N ALA A 97 10.84 -0.66 -10.40
CA ALA A 97 11.57 0.07 -11.44
C ALA A 97 12.14 -0.88 -12.51
N LYS A 98 12.70 -2.03 -12.11
CA LYS A 98 13.15 -3.05 -13.06
C LYS A 98 12.01 -3.58 -13.91
N MET A 99 10.86 -3.86 -13.32
CA MET A 99 9.66 -4.32 -14.04
C MET A 99 9.17 -3.25 -15.03
N HIS A 100 9.17 -1.97 -14.65
CA HIS A 100 8.86 -0.87 -15.57
C HIS A 100 9.76 -0.88 -16.81
N HIS A 101 11.07 -0.98 -16.62
CA HIS A 101 12.01 -1.06 -17.74
C HIS A 101 11.80 -2.30 -18.62
N GLN A 102 11.47 -3.43 -18.02
CA GLN A 102 11.19 -4.65 -18.76
C GLN A 102 9.92 -4.52 -19.62
N LEU A 103 8.85 -3.93 -19.10
CA LEU A 103 7.62 -3.68 -19.87
C LEU A 103 7.84 -2.67 -21.00
N GLN A 104 8.61 -1.61 -20.75
CA GLN A 104 9.01 -0.65 -21.80
C GLN A 104 9.80 -1.32 -22.92
N LYS A 105 10.71 -2.23 -22.59
CA LYS A 105 11.47 -3.00 -23.59
C LYS A 105 10.59 -3.90 -24.47
N LEU A 106 9.40 -4.26 -24.00
CA LEU A 106 8.39 -4.97 -24.81
C LEU A 106 7.54 -4.03 -25.68
N GLY A 107 7.81 -2.72 -25.67
CA GLY A 107 7.06 -1.71 -26.43
C GLY A 107 5.78 -1.26 -25.75
N ILE A 108 5.56 -1.62 -24.47
CA ILE A 108 4.37 -1.22 -23.74
C ILE A 108 4.54 0.24 -23.29
N PRO A 109 3.61 1.15 -23.62
CA PRO A 109 3.69 2.54 -23.19
C PRO A 109 3.66 2.65 -21.66
N ALA A 110 4.43 3.60 -21.10
CA ALA A 110 4.54 3.76 -19.65
C ALA A 110 3.17 3.92 -18.94
N ARG A 111 2.25 4.64 -19.59
CA ARG A 111 0.87 4.84 -19.11
C ARG A 111 0.05 3.55 -19.04
N ALA A 112 0.33 2.57 -19.90
CA ALA A 112 -0.42 1.33 -20.02
C ALA A 112 0.06 0.24 -19.05
N HIS A 113 1.20 0.41 -18.37
CA HIS A 113 1.73 -0.61 -17.46
C HIS A 113 0.76 -0.98 -16.33
N TYR A 114 0.14 0.04 -15.73
CA TYR A 114 -0.79 -0.15 -14.61
C TYR A 114 -2.11 -0.76 -15.08
N GLU A 115 -2.61 -0.32 -16.24
CA GLU A 115 -3.82 -0.87 -16.86
C GLU A 115 -3.63 -2.35 -17.21
N LEU A 116 -2.51 -2.71 -17.84
CA LEU A 116 -2.17 -4.09 -18.15
C LEU A 116 -2.09 -4.95 -16.88
N CYS A 117 -1.38 -4.48 -15.85
CA CYS A 117 -1.30 -5.22 -14.59
C CYS A 117 -2.68 -5.35 -13.93
N SER A 118 -3.50 -4.30 -13.99
CA SER A 118 -4.85 -4.33 -13.43
C SER A 118 -5.73 -5.34 -14.15
N GLN A 119 -5.64 -5.41 -15.47
CA GLN A 119 -6.35 -6.38 -16.29
C GLN A 119 -5.94 -7.82 -15.95
N VAL A 120 -4.64 -8.09 -15.83
CA VAL A 120 -4.12 -9.45 -15.56
C VAL A 120 -4.47 -9.93 -14.16
N LEU A 121 -4.49 -9.01 -13.19
CA LEU A 121 -4.70 -9.35 -11.78
C LEU A 121 -6.15 -9.23 -11.33
N GLY A 122 -7.04 -8.67 -12.17
CA GLY A 122 -8.46 -8.49 -11.83
C GLY A 122 -8.71 -7.49 -10.69
N ARG A 123 -7.77 -6.58 -10.44
CA ARG A 123 -7.88 -5.54 -9.40
C ARG A 123 -7.14 -4.27 -9.84
N PRO A 124 -7.50 -3.09 -9.30
CA PRO A 124 -6.73 -1.88 -9.53
C PRO A 124 -5.26 -2.06 -9.12
N VAL A 125 -4.33 -1.64 -9.98
CA VAL A 125 -2.89 -1.58 -9.69
C VAL A 125 -2.44 -0.14 -9.83
N LEU A 126 -2.30 0.55 -8.70
CA LEU A 126 -1.88 1.96 -8.67
C LEU A 126 -0.35 2.12 -8.59
N SER A 127 0.38 1.03 -8.31
CA SER A 127 1.83 1.02 -8.22
C SER A 127 2.37 -0.40 -8.34
N LEU A 128 3.36 -0.62 -9.22
CA LEU A 128 4.03 -1.92 -9.36
C LEU A 128 4.77 -2.34 -8.08
N ALA A 129 5.14 -1.39 -7.21
CA ALA A 129 5.81 -1.68 -5.95
C ALA A 129 4.93 -2.46 -4.95
N THR A 130 3.62 -2.45 -5.17
CA THR A 130 2.63 -3.16 -4.34
C THR A 130 2.30 -4.56 -4.85
N LEU A 131 2.90 -4.98 -5.98
CA LEU A 131 2.76 -6.34 -6.47
C LEU A 131 3.59 -7.29 -5.62
N THR A 132 3.07 -8.48 -5.36
CA THR A 132 3.90 -9.60 -4.89
C THR A 132 4.74 -10.17 -6.03
N GLU A 133 5.70 -11.04 -5.71
CA GLU A 133 6.51 -11.72 -6.72
C GLU A 133 5.67 -12.49 -7.74
N ASP A 134 4.67 -13.24 -7.27
CA ASP A 134 3.83 -14.07 -8.12
C ASP A 134 2.91 -13.22 -9.00
N GLU A 135 2.39 -12.12 -8.47
CA GLU A 135 1.62 -11.15 -9.26
C GLU A 135 2.47 -10.53 -10.37
N ALA A 136 3.70 -10.12 -10.04
CA ALA A 136 4.65 -9.58 -11.01
C ALA A 136 5.00 -10.60 -12.10
N ARG A 137 5.23 -11.87 -11.71
CA ARG A 137 5.50 -12.97 -12.65
C ARG A 137 4.32 -13.20 -13.60
N ARG A 138 3.09 -13.19 -13.09
CA ARG A 138 1.87 -13.33 -13.91
C ARG A 138 1.72 -12.18 -14.91
N ALA A 139 1.85 -10.94 -14.44
CA ALA A 139 1.76 -9.76 -15.30
C ALA A 139 2.86 -9.76 -16.39
N TRP A 140 4.08 -10.15 -16.03
CA TRP A 140 5.19 -10.28 -16.97
C TRP A 140 4.93 -11.36 -18.04
N TYR A 141 4.45 -12.54 -17.62
CA TYR A 141 4.11 -13.61 -18.55
C TYR A 141 3.06 -13.17 -19.58
N TYR A 142 1.97 -12.54 -19.11
CA TYR A 142 0.94 -12.00 -19.99
C TYR A 142 1.49 -10.94 -20.95
N ALA A 143 2.28 -9.99 -20.45
CA ALA A 143 2.91 -8.95 -21.26
C ALA A 143 3.78 -9.53 -22.38
N ARG A 144 4.54 -10.59 -22.09
CA ARG A 144 5.46 -11.20 -23.06
C ARG A 144 4.74 -11.99 -24.15
N HIS A 145 3.65 -12.68 -23.83
CA HIS A 145 3.02 -13.65 -24.72
C HIS A 145 1.70 -13.17 -25.36
N GLU A 146 0.88 -12.44 -24.61
CA GLU A 146 -0.48 -12.08 -25.03
C GLU A 146 -0.58 -10.64 -25.56
N TYR A 147 0.17 -9.70 -24.97
CA TYR A 147 0.12 -8.30 -25.40
C TYR A 147 0.87 -8.10 -26.73
N THR A 148 2.04 -8.73 -26.87
CA THR A 148 2.88 -8.60 -28.06
C THR A 148 2.27 -9.28 -29.29
N SER A 149 1.54 -10.38 -29.13
CA SER A 149 0.86 -11.07 -30.22
C SER A 149 -0.30 -10.25 -30.78
N ARG A 150 -1.07 -9.57 -29.92
CA ARG A 150 -2.22 -8.74 -30.32
C ARG A 150 -1.84 -7.42 -31.00
N ASN A 151 -0.66 -6.87 -30.71
CA ASN A 151 -0.21 -5.58 -31.26
C ASN A 151 0.79 -5.72 -32.43
N ARG A 152 1.04 -6.95 -32.90
CA ARG A 152 1.87 -7.23 -34.08
C ARG A 152 1.05 -7.53 -35.35
N ALA A 153 -0.27 -7.71 -35.21
CA ALA A 153 -1.22 -7.82 -36.32
C ALA A 153 -1.69 -6.43 -36.73
#